data_AF-M9M085-F1
#
_entry.id   AF-M9M085-F1
#
_cell.length_a   1.000
_cell.length_b   1.000
_cell.length_c   1.000
_cell.angle_alpha   90.00
_cell.angle_beta   90.00
_cell.angle_gamma   90.00
#
_symmetry.space_group_name_H-M   'P 1'
#
loop_
_entity.id
_entity.type
_entity.pdbx_description
1 polymer ?
#
loop_
_entity_poly.entity_id
_entity_poly.type
_entity_poly.pdbx_seq_one_letter_code
_entity_poly.pdbx_strand_id
1 'polypeptide(L)'
;MSTQLLRGGNKDDLFEGEVKTPGQLPAQTYEFEDVLEHIHEALVEKRVSHNQAYRFKVLETIFSFFETARSQLLEAASQDFNGKAARVELELEYAFTLSQIAAALQSQCKPVVPGGALPDRFFSKLTIAGNAGGKDAHVTVTRPVGAALVVAQPKRPFDDLFAPLVSAVAAGNVVCAVLTPTMPSLNKVIVEQLTPQLPKSAVFVISPADMPAAQHGVADLREAASGVFGVEVPGSSHVATRISVPGSAYVSASLATAPPSSLPLGLGGNASKVVAERLRDVATEVVEGASMLLGRGVGAPKYLFVHEETYGVFREALLLAIATSSANLAPRDDGSKLEEVLQIEQTIGSKVANCGGSARLQKPFASEKRPGPVALIEVDVEAARAAKLSAVISDRKVVAQIKDLTALVLIGVSSTEHAFGLIEELGLDRGHMSVYSHDSAEVQHVLREVGPATLSINHIAPENLFSSYAPKPLPKSSVLHHHLQQQAGKVFGETSGLRWPLELFQNASSTYLAATRSTSLGLSGVSVSSSAARSALSSSSTNQRQLAVRKALAVHLAKTKRLVKRSRPTVSAPILRVFFLQGLFLFWGSALTCTLGGISYGAFKLSHWAWMRYVSA
;
A
#
# COMPACT_ATOMS: atom_id res chain seq x y z
N MET A 1 -36.10 -12.06 -11.91
CA MET A 1 -34.92 -12.95 -11.90
C MET A 1 -33.72 -12.27 -11.24
N SER A 2 -33.77 -12.01 -9.93
CA SER A 2 -32.60 -11.55 -9.15
C SER A 2 -32.91 -11.78 -7.68
N THR A 3 -31.90 -12.17 -6.89
CA THR A 3 -31.85 -12.52 -5.46
C THR A 3 -32.02 -13.98 -5.01
N GLN A 4 -32.20 -14.98 -5.88
CA GLN A 4 -32.33 -16.38 -5.44
C GLN A 4 -31.01 -17.13 -5.15
N LEU A 5 -29.83 -16.54 -5.36
CA LEU A 5 -28.54 -17.24 -5.19
C LEU A 5 -27.91 -17.16 -3.79
N LEU A 6 -28.63 -16.71 -2.75
CA LEU A 6 -28.07 -16.59 -1.39
C LEU A 6 -28.82 -17.39 -0.30
N ARG A 7 -29.69 -18.33 -0.66
CA ARG A 7 -30.33 -19.22 0.32
C ARG A 7 -30.46 -20.65 -0.22
N GLY A 8 -29.59 -21.52 0.26
CA GLY A 8 -29.69 -22.97 0.10
C GLY A 8 -28.89 -23.66 1.20
N GLY A 9 -29.53 -23.89 2.34
CA GLY A 9 -28.99 -24.66 3.46
C GLY A 9 -30.16 -25.14 4.31
N ASN A 10 -30.56 -26.39 4.07
CA ASN A 10 -31.65 -27.08 4.78
C ASN A 10 -31.39 -27.07 6.29
N LYS A 11 -32.46 -26.91 7.06
CA LYS A 11 -32.42 -26.66 8.50
C LYS A 11 -32.76 -27.89 9.35
N ASP A 12 -32.82 -29.07 8.74
CA ASP A 12 -33.44 -30.25 9.38
C ASP A 12 -32.49 -31.40 9.75
N ASP A 13 -31.16 -31.25 9.59
CA ASP A 13 -30.21 -32.24 10.13
C ASP A 13 -29.79 -31.87 11.55
N LEU A 14 -30.76 -31.98 12.47
CA LEU A 14 -30.54 -32.07 13.90
C LEU A 14 -30.49 -33.55 14.25
N PHE A 15 -29.28 -34.09 14.48
CA PHE A 15 -28.88 -34.99 15.58
C PHE A 15 -27.58 -35.73 15.22
N GLU A 16 -26.55 -35.46 16.03
CA GLU A 16 -25.33 -36.24 16.27
C GLU A 16 -24.53 -36.74 15.06
N GLY A 17 -23.62 -35.91 14.57
CA GLY A 17 -22.51 -36.32 13.69
C GLY A 17 -21.50 -35.18 13.57
N GLU A 18 -20.21 -35.51 13.53
CA GLU A 18 -19.06 -34.60 13.48
C GLU A 18 -19.31 -33.29 12.70
N VAL A 19 -18.80 -32.18 13.25
CA VAL A 19 -18.80 -30.85 12.62
C VAL A 19 -17.99 -30.90 11.32
N LYS A 20 -18.61 -31.35 10.23
CA LYS A 20 -18.11 -31.12 8.87
C LYS A 20 -18.25 -29.64 8.59
N THR A 21 -17.11 -28.97 8.43
CA THR A 21 -17.01 -27.60 7.95
C THR A 21 -17.90 -27.43 6.71
N PRO A 22 -18.79 -26.42 6.66
CA PRO A 22 -19.72 -26.25 5.56
C PRO A 22 -18.96 -26.17 4.23
N GLY A 23 -19.46 -26.92 3.24
CA GLY A 23 -18.82 -27.21 1.94
C GLY A 23 -17.96 -26.08 1.39
N GLN A 24 -16.65 -26.24 1.53
CA GLN A 24 -15.66 -25.34 0.96
C GLN A 24 -15.68 -25.54 -0.56
N LEU A 25 -16.04 -24.49 -1.30
CA LEU A 25 -15.96 -24.50 -2.76
C LEU A 25 -14.52 -24.85 -3.18
N PRO A 26 -14.32 -25.50 -4.33
CA PRO A 26 -12.97 -25.77 -4.82
C PRO A 26 -12.18 -24.46 -4.95
N ALA A 27 -10.86 -24.56 -4.76
CA ALA A 27 -9.95 -23.46 -5.01
C ALA A 27 -10.14 -22.91 -6.43
N GLN A 28 -10.10 -21.59 -6.57
CA GLN A 28 -10.34 -20.89 -7.83
C GLN A 28 -9.05 -20.21 -8.26
N THR A 29 -8.39 -20.83 -9.22
CA THR A 29 -7.24 -20.27 -9.93
C THR A 29 -7.58 -20.19 -11.41
N TYR A 30 -7.08 -19.16 -12.06
CA TYR A 30 -7.25 -18.93 -13.49
C TYR A 30 -5.92 -19.08 -14.20
N GLU A 31 -5.97 -19.60 -15.42
CA GLU A 31 -4.84 -19.59 -16.35
C GLU A 31 -4.75 -18.23 -17.06
N PHE A 32 -3.56 -17.89 -17.55
CA PHE A 32 -3.32 -16.60 -18.22
C PHE A 32 -4.17 -16.41 -19.48
N GLU A 33 -4.43 -17.49 -20.23
CA GLU A 33 -5.17 -17.46 -21.49
C GLU A 33 -6.67 -17.16 -21.26
N ASP A 34 -7.27 -17.77 -20.25
CA ASP A 34 -8.72 -17.71 -20.02
C ASP A 34 -9.15 -16.49 -19.20
N VAL A 35 -8.25 -15.90 -18.41
CA VAL A 35 -8.61 -14.87 -17.42
C VAL A 35 -9.20 -13.61 -18.07
N LEU A 36 -8.78 -13.28 -19.29
CA LEU A 36 -9.22 -12.07 -19.99
C LEU A 36 -10.70 -12.12 -20.35
N GLU A 37 -11.19 -13.28 -20.80
CA GLU A 37 -12.61 -13.46 -21.12
C GLU A 37 -13.49 -13.29 -19.89
N HIS A 38 -13.07 -13.88 -18.77
CA HIS A 38 -13.77 -13.77 -17.49
C HIS A 38 -13.78 -12.34 -16.94
N ILE A 39 -12.67 -11.61 -17.09
CA ILE A 39 -12.60 -10.19 -16.73
C ILE A 39 -13.55 -9.38 -17.61
N HIS A 40 -13.58 -9.64 -18.92
CA HIS A 40 -14.48 -8.94 -19.84
C HIS A 40 -15.94 -9.16 -19.46
N GLU A 41 -16.33 -10.40 -19.17
CA GLU A 41 -17.68 -10.71 -18.68
C GLU A 41 -18.00 -9.95 -17.38
N ALA A 42 -17.09 -9.96 -16.40
CA ALA A 42 -17.26 -9.25 -15.14
C ALA A 42 -17.38 -7.72 -15.32
N LEU A 43 -16.63 -7.15 -16.27
CA LEU A 43 -16.72 -5.72 -16.62
C LEU A 43 -18.05 -5.39 -17.27
N VAL A 44 -18.59 -6.26 -18.12
CA VAL A 44 -19.92 -6.10 -18.74
C VAL A 44 -21.02 -6.19 -17.68
N GLU A 45 -20.89 -7.09 -16.69
CA GLU A 45 -21.85 -7.20 -15.59
C GLU A 45 -21.87 -5.97 -14.67
N LYS A 46 -20.76 -5.22 -14.58
CA LYS A 46 -20.58 -4.00 -13.76
C LYS A 46 -20.97 -4.14 -12.27
N ARG A 47 -20.98 -5.36 -11.72
CA ARG A 47 -21.40 -5.60 -10.33
C ARG A 47 -20.46 -4.96 -9.31
N VAL A 48 -19.14 -5.05 -9.53
CA VAL A 48 -18.12 -4.48 -8.62
C VAL A 48 -18.07 -2.97 -8.70
N SER A 49 -18.15 -2.43 -9.91
CA SER A 49 -18.00 -1.00 -10.19
C SER A 49 -19.18 -0.17 -9.71
N HIS A 50 -20.40 -0.72 -9.71
CA HIS A 50 -21.61 0.02 -9.34
C HIS A 50 -22.16 -0.31 -7.95
N ASN A 51 -21.82 -1.47 -7.35
CA ASN A 51 -22.41 -1.89 -6.09
C ASN A 51 -21.42 -1.78 -4.91
N GLN A 52 -21.58 -0.73 -4.09
CA GLN A 52 -20.81 -0.54 -2.87
C GLN A 52 -20.93 -1.72 -1.88
N ALA A 53 -22.09 -2.37 -1.78
CA ALA A 53 -22.27 -3.52 -0.91
C ALA A 53 -21.45 -4.73 -1.39
N TYR A 54 -21.26 -4.86 -2.71
CA TYR A 54 -20.42 -5.89 -3.29
C TYR A 54 -18.94 -5.64 -2.97
N ARG A 55 -18.45 -4.41 -3.16
CA ARG A 55 -17.10 -4.01 -2.74
C ARG A 55 -16.87 -4.26 -1.25
N PHE A 56 -17.83 -3.83 -0.42
CA PHE A 56 -17.79 -4.08 1.02
C PHE A 56 -17.68 -5.58 1.34
N LYS A 57 -18.44 -6.43 0.64
CA LYS A 57 -18.40 -7.88 0.86
C LYS A 57 -17.04 -8.48 0.51
N VAL A 58 -16.45 -8.09 -0.62
CA VAL A 58 -15.10 -8.54 -1.03
C VAL A 58 -14.07 -8.14 0.05
N LEU A 59 -14.09 -6.87 0.48
CA LEU A 59 -13.18 -6.38 1.51
C LEU A 59 -13.40 -7.04 2.87
N GLU A 60 -14.65 -7.31 3.26
CA GLU A 60 -14.99 -8.05 4.47
C GLU A 60 -14.45 -9.48 4.42
N THR A 61 -14.56 -10.17 3.27
CA THR A 61 -13.98 -11.50 3.09
C THR A 61 -12.46 -11.47 3.25
N ILE A 62 -11.76 -10.54 2.60
CA ILE A 62 -10.29 -10.42 2.70
C ILE A 62 -9.88 -10.09 4.14
N PHE A 63 -10.58 -9.16 4.80
CA PHE A 63 -10.33 -8.83 6.20
C PHE A 63 -10.51 -10.06 7.10
N SER A 64 -11.62 -10.78 6.94
CA SER A 64 -11.92 -11.96 7.75
C SER A 64 -10.90 -13.08 7.53
N PHE A 65 -10.47 -13.29 6.28
CA PHE A 65 -9.40 -14.23 5.92
C PHE A 65 -8.10 -13.92 6.67
N PHE A 66 -7.67 -12.64 6.69
CA PHE A 66 -6.49 -12.26 7.46
C PHE A 66 -6.67 -12.62 8.93
N GLU A 67 -7.82 -12.29 9.54
CA GLU A 67 -8.05 -12.56 10.96
C GLU A 67 -8.03 -14.05 11.30
N THR A 68 -8.64 -14.90 10.48
CA THR A 68 -8.76 -16.34 10.74
C THR A 68 -7.51 -17.12 10.37
N ALA A 69 -6.84 -16.74 9.28
CA ALA A 69 -5.68 -17.46 8.74
C ALA A 69 -4.33 -16.93 9.27
N ARG A 70 -4.33 -16.05 10.29
CA ARG A 70 -3.12 -15.36 10.78
C ARG A 70 -1.94 -16.28 11.03
N SER A 71 -2.13 -17.37 11.78
CA SER A 71 -1.03 -18.29 12.13
C SER A 71 -0.44 -18.94 10.90
N GLN A 72 -1.30 -19.45 10.01
CA GLN A 72 -0.94 -20.14 8.77
C GLN A 72 -0.27 -19.21 7.76
N LEU A 73 -0.77 -17.97 7.61
CA LEU A 73 -0.16 -16.95 6.76
C LEU A 73 1.27 -16.62 7.21
N LEU A 74 1.47 -16.39 8.50
CA LEU A 74 2.78 -16.08 9.05
C LEU A 74 3.74 -17.29 9.02
N GLU A 75 3.22 -18.50 9.21
CA GLU A 75 4.01 -19.73 9.10
C GLU A 75 4.41 -20.02 7.66
N ALA A 76 3.48 -19.92 6.72
CA ALA A 76 3.74 -20.10 5.29
C ALA A 76 4.74 -19.06 4.75
N ALA A 77 4.58 -17.78 5.11
CA ALA A 77 5.56 -16.76 4.77
C ALA A 77 6.93 -17.06 5.40
N SER A 78 6.96 -17.50 6.66
CA SER A 78 8.21 -17.92 7.32
C SER A 78 8.86 -19.10 6.59
N GLN A 79 8.10 -20.08 6.11
CA GLN A 79 8.60 -21.22 5.34
C GLN A 79 9.18 -20.77 3.99
N ASP A 80 8.52 -19.86 3.27
CA ASP A 80 9.01 -19.31 2.00
C ASP A 80 10.31 -18.51 2.19
N PHE A 81 10.51 -17.92 3.37
CA PHE A 81 11.78 -17.32 3.78
C PHE A 81 12.75 -18.30 4.47
N ASN A 82 12.50 -19.61 4.45
CA ASN A 82 13.32 -20.65 5.09
C ASN A 82 13.58 -20.40 6.60
N GLY A 83 12.64 -19.79 7.31
CA GLY A 83 12.78 -19.38 8.71
C GLY A 83 13.72 -18.21 8.96
N LYS A 84 14.24 -17.57 7.89
CA LYS A 84 15.27 -16.51 7.97
C LYS A 84 14.68 -15.13 8.22
N ALA A 85 13.43 -14.90 7.82
CA ALA A 85 12.70 -13.69 8.19
C ALA A 85 12.30 -13.78 9.66
N ALA A 86 12.69 -12.78 10.46
CA ALA A 86 12.32 -12.75 11.86
C ALA A 86 10.78 -12.73 11.98
N ARG A 87 10.22 -13.64 12.77
CA ARG A 87 8.77 -13.74 13.03
C ARG A 87 8.15 -12.37 13.36
N VAL A 88 8.86 -11.55 14.14
CA VAL A 88 8.43 -10.22 14.56
C VAL A 88 8.26 -9.26 13.37
N GLU A 89 9.12 -9.34 12.36
CA GLU A 89 9.01 -8.51 11.15
C GLU A 89 7.84 -8.93 10.27
N LEU A 90 7.66 -10.24 10.07
CA LEU A 90 6.50 -10.76 9.35
C LEU A 90 5.18 -10.38 10.04
N GLU A 91 5.16 -10.43 11.37
CA GLU A 91 4.01 -9.97 12.16
C GLU A 91 3.75 -8.48 12.01
N LEU A 92 4.81 -7.67 11.95
CA LEU A 92 4.71 -6.23 11.76
C LEU A 92 4.16 -5.90 10.36
N GLU A 93 4.67 -6.55 9.32
CA GLU A 93 4.18 -6.39 7.96
C GLU A 93 2.72 -6.84 7.80
N TYR A 94 2.39 -8.00 8.37
CA TYR A 94 1.03 -8.50 8.42
C TYR A 94 0.10 -7.50 9.11
N ALA A 95 0.54 -6.92 10.23
CA ALA A 95 -0.18 -5.90 10.96
C ALA A 95 -0.43 -4.65 10.09
N PHE A 96 0.59 -4.14 9.40
CA PHE A 96 0.43 -3.00 8.51
C PHE A 96 -0.56 -3.29 7.39
N THR A 97 -0.42 -4.45 6.74
CA THR A 97 -1.33 -4.87 5.66
C THR A 97 -2.77 -4.96 6.18
N LEU A 98 -3.00 -5.61 7.32
CA LEU A 98 -4.31 -5.72 7.95
C LEU A 98 -4.90 -4.34 8.30
N SER A 99 -4.06 -3.39 8.74
CA SER A 99 -4.50 -2.02 9.03
C SER A 99 -4.98 -1.28 7.78
N GLN A 100 -4.35 -1.53 6.62
CA GLN A 100 -4.75 -0.95 5.34
C GLN A 100 -6.05 -1.58 4.83
N ILE A 101 -6.18 -2.91 4.94
CA ILE A 101 -7.41 -3.63 4.61
C ILE A 101 -8.56 -3.07 5.46
N ALA A 102 -8.32 -2.87 6.75
CA ALA A 102 -9.27 -2.27 7.67
C ALA A 102 -9.67 -0.84 7.28
N ALA A 103 -8.69 0.01 6.91
CA ALA A 103 -8.95 1.38 6.50
C ALA A 103 -9.80 1.44 5.20
N ALA A 104 -9.46 0.62 4.21
CA ALA A 104 -10.25 0.50 2.98
C ALA A 104 -11.67 0.01 3.28
N LEU A 105 -11.84 -0.98 4.16
CA LEU A 105 -13.16 -1.46 4.57
C LEU A 105 -13.97 -0.38 5.31
N GLN A 106 -13.34 0.41 6.19
CA GLN A 106 -13.98 1.56 6.84
C GLN A 106 -14.42 2.63 5.84
N SER A 107 -13.62 2.90 4.80
CA SER A 107 -13.99 3.87 3.76
C SER A 107 -15.29 3.47 3.05
N GLN A 108 -15.50 2.16 2.84
CA GLN A 108 -16.73 1.63 2.26
C GLN A 108 -17.91 1.60 3.25
N CYS A 109 -17.67 1.72 4.56
CA CYS A 109 -18.74 1.79 5.57
C CYS A 109 -19.37 3.17 5.69
N LYS A 110 -18.64 4.22 5.31
CA LYS A 110 -19.15 5.59 5.38
C LYS A 110 -20.12 5.78 4.21
N PRO A 111 -21.39 6.18 4.44
CA PRO A 111 -22.25 6.62 3.35
C PRO A 111 -21.54 7.79 2.70
N VAL A 112 -21.20 7.67 1.42
CA VAL A 112 -20.38 8.66 0.75
C VAL A 112 -21.14 10.00 0.78
N VAL A 113 -20.61 10.96 1.54
CA VAL A 113 -20.95 12.39 1.53
C VAL A 113 -20.83 12.87 0.08
N PRO A 114 -21.71 13.76 -0.43
CA PRO A 114 -22.03 13.88 -1.87
C PRO A 114 -20.77 14.06 -2.72
N GLY A 115 -20.46 13.03 -3.52
CA GLY A 115 -19.20 12.94 -4.26
C GLY A 115 -18.81 11.50 -4.64
N GLY A 116 -19.43 10.49 -4.03
CA GLY A 116 -19.39 9.11 -4.52
C GLY A 116 -20.11 8.99 -5.86
N ALA A 117 -19.87 7.88 -6.57
CA ALA A 117 -20.55 7.55 -7.82
C ALA A 117 -22.07 7.60 -7.65
N LEU A 118 -22.66 8.77 -7.91
CA LEU A 118 -24.10 8.93 -8.01
C LEU A 118 -24.57 8.03 -9.16
N PRO A 119 -25.66 7.26 -8.97
CA PRO A 119 -26.26 6.49 -10.06
C PRO A 119 -26.52 7.39 -11.26
N ASP A 120 -26.25 6.92 -12.48
CA ASP A 120 -26.25 7.77 -13.69
C ASP A 120 -27.55 8.60 -13.90
N ARG A 121 -28.67 8.10 -13.37
CA ARG A 121 -29.98 8.78 -13.33
C ARG A 121 -30.01 10.12 -12.57
N PHE A 122 -29.02 10.42 -11.72
CA PHE A 122 -28.91 11.71 -11.06
C PHE A 122 -28.27 12.77 -11.96
N PHE A 123 -27.47 12.37 -12.96
CA PHE A 123 -26.87 13.31 -13.90
C PHE A 123 -27.87 13.82 -14.93
N SER A 124 -28.81 12.99 -15.38
CA SER A 124 -29.81 13.41 -16.38
C SER A 124 -30.78 14.49 -15.87
N LYS A 125 -30.94 14.63 -14.55
CA LYS A 125 -31.80 15.65 -13.93
C LYS A 125 -31.09 16.96 -13.58
N LEU A 126 -29.77 16.95 -13.43
CA LEU A 126 -28.99 18.17 -13.11
C LEU A 126 -28.72 19.02 -14.36
N THR A 127 -28.68 18.42 -15.56
CA THR A 127 -28.46 19.16 -16.81
C THR A 127 -29.68 19.95 -17.30
N ILE A 128 -30.88 19.71 -16.75
CA ILE A 128 -32.13 20.33 -17.24
C ILE A 128 -32.57 21.54 -16.37
N ALA A 129 -32.02 21.68 -15.15
CA ALA A 129 -32.40 22.74 -14.21
C ALA A 129 -31.43 23.95 -14.21
N GLY A 130 -30.89 24.30 -15.38
CA GLY A 130 -29.81 25.30 -15.51
C GLY A 130 -29.95 26.30 -16.65
N ASN A 131 -31.18 26.66 -17.07
CA ASN A 131 -31.39 27.75 -18.04
C ASN A 131 -31.30 29.16 -17.41
N ALA A 132 -30.30 29.39 -16.56
CA ALA A 132 -30.01 30.72 -16.02
C ALA A 132 -28.51 30.92 -15.74
N GLY A 133 -27.73 31.14 -16.80
CA GLY A 133 -26.64 32.12 -16.83
C GLY A 133 -25.45 32.02 -15.84
N GLY A 134 -25.20 30.91 -15.16
CA GLY A 134 -24.12 30.82 -14.16
C GLY A 134 -23.35 29.51 -14.23
N LYS A 135 -22.10 29.59 -14.73
CA LYS A 135 -21.00 28.59 -14.67
C LYS A 135 -21.42 27.19 -14.21
N ASP A 136 -21.52 26.28 -15.18
CA ASP A 136 -21.77 24.84 -15.00
C ASP A 136 -21.12 24.29 -13.73
N ALA A 137 -21.94 23.92 -12.76
CA ALA A 137 -21.49 23.25 -11.55
C ALA A 137 -20.95 21.87 -11.94
N HIS A 138 -19.63 21.79 -12.14
CA HIS A 138 -18.94 20.58 -12.55
C HIS A 138 -18.93 19.57 -11.40
N VAL A 139 -19.92 18.68 -11.36
CA VAL A 139 -19.93 17.56 -10.41
C VAL A 139 -18.86 16.57 -10.85
N THR A 140 -17.76 16.51 -10.11
CA THR A 140 -16.68 15.55 -10.37
C THR A 140 -17.06 14.22 -9.75
N VAL A 141 -17.27 13.20 -10.58
CA VAL A 141 -17.62 11.87 -10.09
C VAL A 141 -16.49 10.90 -10.34
N THR A 142 -16.01 10.31 -9.26
CA THR A 142 -14.99 9.27 -9.31
C THR A 142 -15.60 7.99 -9.87
N ARG A 143 -15.18 7.59 -11.07
CA ARG A 143 -15.55 6.31 -11.67
C ARG A 143 -14.36 5.33 -11.58
N PRO A 144 -14.61 4.03 -11.44
CA PRO A 144 -13.56 3.04 -11.57
C PRO A 144 -12.97 3.07 -12.99
N VAL A 145 -11.71 2.68 -13.11
CA VAL A 145 -11.01 2.68 -14.39
C VAL A 145 -11.42 1.46 -15.24
N GLY A 146 -11.87 0.38 -14.60
CA GLY A 146 -12.29 -0.85 -15.26
C GLY A 146 -11.68 -2.06 -14.55
N ALA A 147 -10.76 -2.75 -15.23
CA ALA A 147 -9.96 -3.80 -14.62
C ALA A 147 -8.58 -3.28 -14.17
N ALA A 148 -8.06 -3.86 -13.09
CA ALA A 148 -6.74 -3.60 -12.56
C ALA A 148 -5.92 -4.90 -12.50
N LEU A 149 -4.72 -4.90 -13.07
CA LEU A 149 -3.77 -6.01 -12.97
C LEU A 149 -2.87 -5.79 -11.75
N VAL A 150 -2.80 -6.73 -10.82
CA VAL A 150 -1.96 -6.70 -9.61
C VAL A 150 -0.91 -7.81 -9.69
N VAL A 151 0.39 -7.48 -9.74
CA VAL A 151 1.45 -8.51 -9.87
C VAL A 151 2.29 -8.58 -8.61
N ALA A 152 1.99 -9.52 -7.72
CA ALA A 152 2.66 -9.64 -6.42
C ALA A 152 4.19 -9.75 -6.55
N GLN A 153 4.91 -9.09 -5.65
CA GLN A 153 6.37 -9.19 -5.53
C GLN A 153 6.73 -10.01 -4.28
N PRO A 154 7.92 -10.64 -4.26
CA PRO A 154 8.35 -11.44 -3.11
C PRO A 154 8.99 -10.62 -1.98
N LYS A 155 8.94 -9.29 -2.06
CA LYS A 155 9.68 -8.42 -1.15
C LYS A 155 8.95 -8.29 0.18
N ARG A 156 7.63 -8.12 0.12
CA ARG A 156 6.72 -7.96 1.26
C ARG A 156 5.56 -8.95 1.09
N PRO A 157 5.64 -10.17 1.66
CA PRO A 157 4.68 -11.26 1.45
C PRO A 157 3.19 -10.88 1.45
N PHE A 158 2.80 -9.91 2.28
CA PHE A 158 1.40 -9.53 2.44
C PHE A 158 1.10 -8.20 1.76
N ASP A 159 1.93 -7.18 2.01
CA ASP A 159 1.63 -5.81 1.59
C ASP A 159 1.64 -5.69 0.06
N ASP A 160 2.59 -6.38 -0.59
CA ASP A 160 2.80 -6.34 -2.03
C ASP A 160 1.56 -6.80 -2.82
N LEU A 161 0.82 -7.78 -2.31
CA LEU A 161 -0.41 -8.26 -2.94
C LEU A 161 -1.65 -7.50 -2.45
N PHE A 162 -1.85 -7.44 -1.14
CA PHE A 162 -3.14 -7.09 -0.57
C PHE A 162 -3.41 -5.59 -0.51
N ALA A 163 -2.37 -4.76 -0.32
CA ALA A 163 -2.52 -3.31 -0.34
C ALA A 163 -3.06 -2.78 -1.69
N PRO A 164 -2.44 -3.12 -2.85
CA PRO A 164 -2.96 -2.68 -4.14
C PRO A 164 -4.30 -3.34 -4.49
N LEU A 165 -4.48 -4.63 -4.17
CA LEU A 165 -5.73 -5.35 -4.44
C LEU A 165 -6.92 -4.71 -3.72
N VAL A 166 -6.79 -4.45 -2.41
CA VAL A 166 -7.89 -3.87 -1.62
C VAL A 166 -8.16 -2.43 -2.03
N SER A 167 -7.13 -1.67 -2.39
CA SER A 167 -7.30 -0.32 -2.93
C SER A 167 -8.07 -0.32 -4.26
N ALA A 168 -7.74 -1.23 -5.17
CA ALA A 168 -8.40 -1.36 -6.47
C ALA A 168 -9.86 -1.82 -6.32
N VAL A 169 -10.14 -2.78 -5.43
CA VAL A 169 -11.51 -3.20 -5.10
C VAL A 169 -12.30 -2.06 -4.47
N ALA A 170 -11.71 -1.29 -3.53
CA ALA A 170 -12.36 -0.14 -2.91
C ALA A 170 -12.71 0.96 -3.93
N ALA A 171 -11.85 1.15 -4.94
CA ALA A 171 -12.11 2.03 -6.08
C ALA A 171 -13.23 1.51 -7.00
N GLY A 172 -13.62 0.25 -6.91
CA GLY A 172 -14.63 -0.39 -7.74
C GLY A 172 -14.10 -1.03 -9.02
N ASN A 173 -12.79 -1.30 -9.09
CA ASN A 173 -12.21 -2.02 -10.20
C ASN A 173 -12.40 -3.53 -10.03
N VAL A 174 -12.51 -4.25 -11.15
CA VAL A 174 -12.27 -5.70 -11.20
C VAL A 174 -10.77 -5.93 -11.07
N VAL A 175 -10.32 -6.91 -10.31
CA VAL A 175 -8.88 -7.11 -10.06
C VAL A 175 -8.43 -8.47 -10.58
N CYS A 176 -7.38 -8.49 -11.39
CA CYS A 176 -6.61 -9.69 -11.71
C CYS A 176 -5.34 -9.68 -10.85
N ALA A 177 -5.15 -10.66 -9.99
CA ALA A 177 -4.02 -10.75 -9.09
C ALA A 177 -3.13 -11.94 -9.48
N VAL A 178 -1.90 -11.65 -9.88
CA VAL A 178 -0.87 -12.65 -10.21
C VAL A 178 0.00 -12.85 -8.97
N LEU A 179 0.02 -14.07 -8.44
CA LEU A 179 0.85 -14.44 -7.29
C LEU A 179 2.32 -14.62 -7.71
N THR A 180 3.25 -14.42 -6.77
CA THR A 180 4.67 -14.65 -7.03
C THR A 180 5.02 -16.13 -6.85
N PRO A 181 5.60 -16.81 -7.85
CA PRO A 181 5.91 -18.26 -7.77
C PRO A 181 7.04 -18.55 -6.75
N THR A 182 7.78 -17.53 -6.33
CA THR A 182 8.82 -17.65 -5.30
C THR A 182 8.29 -17.81 -3.87
N MET A 183 6.96 -17.72 -3.68
CA MET A 183 6.29 -17.87 -2.38
C MET A 183 5.22 -18.98 -2.40
N PRO A 184 5.62 -20.23 -2.69
CA PRO A 184 4.66 -21.32 -2.93
C PRO A 184 3.83 -21.67 -1.69
N SER A 185 4.41 -21.60 -0.49
CA SER A 185 3.71 -21.95 0.75
C SER A 185 2.62 -20.94 1.04
N LEU A 186 2.92 -19.64 0.88
CA LEU A 186 1.95 -18.57 1.05
C LEU A 186 0.86 -18.62 -0.02
N ASN A 187 1.24 -18.85 -1.29
CA ASN A 187 0.27 -18.97 -2.39
C ASN A 187 -0.72 -20.08 -2.13
N LYS A 188 -0.27 -21.23 -1.61
CA LYS A 188 -1.14 -22.34 -1.23
C LYS A 188 -2.22 -21.91 -0.23
N VAL A 189 -1.84 -21.22 0.85
CA VAL A 189 -2.81 -20.73 1.85
C VAL A 189 -3.81 -19.76 1.23
N ILE A 190 -3.35 -18.83 0.38
CA ILE A 190 -4.22 -17.87 -0.31
C ILE A 190 -5.19 -18.60 -1.24
N VAL A 191 -4.70 -19.51 -2.07
CA VAL A 191 -5.51 -20.25 -3.04
C VAL A 191 -6.53 -21.15 -2.35
N GLU A 192 -6.14 -21.91 -1.34
CA GLU A 192 -7.03 -22.88 -0.67
C GLU A 192 -8.08 -22.22 0.24
N GLN A 193 -7.76 -21.07 0.85
CA GLN A 193 -8.62 -20.48 1.90
C GLN A 193 -9.31 -19.20 1.50
N LEU A 194 -8.67 -18.33 0.71
CA LEU A 194 -9.25 -17.05 0.31
C LEU A 194 -10.09 -17.18 -0.96
N THR A 195 -9.56 -17.81 -2.01
CA THR A 195 -10.25 -17.85 -3.33
C THR A 195 -11.64 -18.49 -3.30
N PRO A 196 -11.92 -19.55 -2.50
CA PRO A 196 -13.27 -20.11 -2.42
C PRO A 196 -14.31 -19.15 -1.83
N GLN A 197 -13.86 -18.18 -1.02
CA GLN A 197 -14.72 -17.22 -0.33
C GLN A 197 -14.87 -15.92 -1.13
N LEU A 198 -14.01 -15.69 -2.12
CA LEU A 198 -14.03 -14.50 -2.96
C LEU A 198 -15.15 -14.58 -4.00
N PRO A 199 -15.82 -13.45 -4.29
CA PRO A 199 -16.78 -13.41 -5.38
C PRO A 199 -16.09 -13.52 -6.75
N LYS A 200 -16.56 -14.48 -7.57
CA LYS A 200 -16.01 -14.85 -8.90
C LYS A 200 -15.91 -13.72 -9.91
N SER A 201 -16.69 -12.64 -9.76
CA SER A 201 -16.67 -11.50 -10.68
C SER A 201 -15.93 -10.27 -10.13
N ALA A 202 -15.22 -10.40 -9.00
CA ALA A 202 -14.49 -9.30 -8.38
C ALA A 202 -12.98 -9.42 -8.48
N VAL A 203 -12.47 -10.60 -8.12
CA VAL A 203 -11.03 -10.84 -7.98
C VAL A 203 -10.71 -12.17 -8.65
N PHE A 204 -9.87 -12.12 -9.66
CA PHE A 204 -9.32 -13.26 -10.38
C PHE A 204 -7.90 -13.50 -9.88
N VAL A 205 -7.56 -14.73 -9.50
CA VAL A 205 -6.23 -15.06 -8.97
C VAL A 205 -5.52 -16.01 -9.92
N ILE A 206 -4.32 -15.66 -10.33
CA ILE A 206 -3.43 -16.48 -11.17
C ILE A 206 -2.26 -16.93 -10.29
N SER A 207 -2.02 -18.24 -10.26
CA SER A 207 -0.92 -18.83 -9.49
C SER A 207 0.07 -19.51 -10.45
N PRO A 208 1.05 -18.76 -11.00
CA PRO A 208 2.02 -19.33 -11.92
C PRO A 208 2.89 -20.39 -11.24
N ALA A 209 3.32 -21.39 -12.02
CA ALA A 209 4.19 -22.46 -11.53
C ALA A 209 5.63 -22.00 -11.30
N ASP A 210 6.16 -21.12 -12.17
CA ASP A 210 7.53 -20.63 -12.11
C ASP A 210 7.66 -19.16 -12.57
N MET A 211 8.86 -18.58 -12.35
CA MET A 211 9.14 -17.18 -12.69
C MET A 211 9.06 -16.89 -14.20
N PRO A 212 9.60 -17.74 -15.10
CA PRO A 212 9.44 -17.54 -16.54
C PRO A 212 7.97 -17.51 -16.99
N ALA A 213 7.13 -18.44 -16.53
CA ALA A 213 5.70 -18.42 -16.86
C ALA A 213 5.01 -17.17 -16.33
N ALA A 214 5.36 -16.73 -15.11
CA ALA A 214 4.85 -15.48 -14.56
C ALA A 214 5.26 -14.26 -15.42
N GLN A 215 6.51 -14.21 -15.90
CA GLN A 215 7.02 -13.09 -16.69
C GLN A 215 6.40 -13.04 -18.09
N HIS A 216 6.35 -14.18 -18.79
CA HIS A 216 5.72 -14.26 -20.11
C HIS A 216 4.22 -14.01 -20.01
N GLY A 217 3.50 -14.68 -19.11
CA GLY A 217 2.06 -14.49 -18.95
C GLY A 217 1.69 -13.06 -18.55
N VAL A 218 2.49 -12.39 -17.71
CA VAL A 218 2.28 -10.95 -17.42
C VAL A 218 2.58 -10.09 -18.65
N ALA A 219 3.60 -10.41 -19.45
CA ALA A 219 3.87 -9.68 -20.69
C ALA A 219 2.72 -9.84 -21.70
N ASP A 220 2.20 -11.05 -21.86
CA ASP A 220 1.07 -11.37 -22.72
C ASP A 220 -0.19 -10.65 -22.25
N LEU A 221 -0.48 -10.66 -20.94
CA LEU A 221 -1.58 -9.89 -20.37
C LEU A 221 -1.41 -8.39 -20.65
N ARG A 222 -0.19 -7.84 -20.59
CA ARG A 222 0.05 -6.42 -20.90
C ARG A 222 -0.18 -6.09 -22.37
N GLU A 223 0.28 -6.96 -23.27
CA GLU A 223 0.14 -6.78 -24.71
C GLU A 223 -1.33 -6.93 -25.14
N ALA A 224 -1.97 -8.01 -24.70
CA ALA A 224 -3.37 -8.31 -24.99
C ALA A 224 -4.35 -7.31 -24.35
N ALA A 225 -3.98 -6.71 -23.21
CA ALA A 225 -4.88 -5.84 -22.44
C ALA A 225 -4.69 -4.33 -22.67
N SER A 226 -4.04 -3.91 -23.76
CA SER A 226 -4.01 -2.51 -24.17
C SER A 226 -5.41 -1.86 -24.27
N GLY A 227 -6.50 -2.65 -24.28
CA GLY A 227 -7.89 -2.19 -24.11
C GLY A 227 -8.67 -2.68 -22.87
N VAL A 228 -8.15 -3.61 -22.04
CA VAL A 228 -8.92 -4.25 -20.94
C VAL A 228 -8.47 -3.77 -19.55
N PHE A 229 -7.16 -3.72 -19.29
CA PHE A 229 -6.65 -3.22 -18.01
C PHE A 229 -6.48 -1.71 -18.10
N GLY A 230 -7.32 -0.99 -17.36
CA GLY A 230 -7.20 0.46 -17.26
C GLY A 230 -6.09 0.90 -16.32
N VAL A 231 -5.63 0.01 -15.43
CA VAL A 231 -4.57 0.27 -14.44
C VAL A 231 -3.75 -1.01 -14.20
N GLU A 232 -2.42 -0.92 -14.27
CA GLU A 232 -1.54 -2.04 -13.90
C GLU A 232 -0.76 -1.73 -12.65
N VAL A 233 -1.11 -2.34 -11.52
CA VAL A 233 -0.42 -2.20 -10.24
C VAL A 233 0.58 -3.34 -10.06
N PRO A 234 1.88 -3.16 -10.29
CA PRO A 234 2.85 -4.07 -9.71
C PRO A 234 2.62 -4.16 -8.20
N GLY A 235 2.95 -5.30 -7.63
CA GLY A 235 2.76 -5.63 -6.24
C GLY A 235 3.68 -4.86 -5.31
N SER A 236 3.91 -3.59 -5.57
CA SER A 236 4.31 -2.59 -4.61
C SER A 236 3.68 -1.32 -5.16
N SER A 237 2.79 -0.71 -4.38
CA SER A 237 1.90 0.41 -4.73
C SER A 237 2.31 1.32 -5.90
N HIS A 238 1.33 1.79 -6.69
CA HIS A 238 1.44 2.60 -7.92
C HIS A 238 2.17 3.97 -7.86
N VAL A 239 2.89 4.25 -6.77
CA VAL A 239 3.91 5.31 -6.68
C VAL A 239 5.30 4.66 -6.52
N ALA A 240 5.41 3.59 -5.73
CA ALA A 240 6.59 2.76 -5.54
C ALA A 240 7.09 2.05 -6.82
N THR A 241 6.27 1.96 -7.87
CA THR A 241 6.68 1.42 -9.18
C THR A 241 7.47 2.41 -10.02
N ARG A 242 7.40 3.71 -9.70
CA ARG A 242 8.42 4.67 -10.16
C ARG A 242 9.61 4.75 -9.22
N ILE A 243 9.40 4.40 -7.95
CA ILE A 243 10.49 4.27 -6.99
C ILE A 243 11.14 2.87 -7.12
N SER A 244 11.70 2.59 -8.30
CA SER A 244 12.63 1.48 -8.46
C SER A 244 13.94 1.72 -7.69
N VAL A 245 14.07 2.91 -7.12
CA VAL A 245 15.29 3.48 -6.60
C VAL A 245 15.29 3.37 -5.08
N PRO A 246 16.41 2.96 -4.47
CA PRO A 246 16.49 2.88 -3.02
C PRO A 246 16.22 4.22 -2.33
N GLY A 247 15.71 4.18 -1.09
CA GLY A 247 15.49 5.37 -0.29
C GLY A 247 16.81 6.07 0.06
N SER A 248 16.75 7.38 0.23
CA SER A 248 17.88 8.20 0.68
C SER A 248 17.52 9.00 1.92
N ALA A 249 18.52 9.37 2.72
CA ALA A 249 18.37 10.33 3.78
C ALA A 249 19.44 11.43 3.68
N TYR A 250 19.05 12.65 3.98
CA TYR A 250 19.93 13.81 4.06
C TYR A 250 19.98 14.32 5.51
N VAL A 251 21.19 14.52 6.03
CA VAL A 251 21.45 15.00 7.39
C VAL A 251 22.16 16.35 7.29
N SER A 252 21.45 17.39 7.70
CA SER A 252 21.87 18.79 7.56
C SER A 252 22.85 19.24 8.65
N ALA A 253 23.69 20.22 8.30
CA ALA A 253 24.49 21.02 9.23
C ALA A 253 23.64 21.69 10.32
N SER A 254 22.39 22.04 10.01
CA SER A 254 21.48 22.73 10.94
C SER A 254 21.22 21.95 12.23
N LEU A 255 21.42 20.63 12.22
CA LEU A 255 21.32 19.80 13.43
C LEU A 255 22.43 20.09 14.44
N ALA A 256 23.61 20.53 13.98
CA ALA A 256 24.73 20.92 14.83
C ALA A 256 24.58 22.34 15.37
N THR A 257 23.96 23.25 14.61
CA THR A 257 23.89 24.68 14.92
C THR A 257 22.58 25.10 15.60
N ALA A 258 21.53 24.27 15.55
CA ALA A 258 20.22 24.62 16.10
C ALA A 258 20.29 24.88 17.62
N PRO A 259 19.96 26.11 18.08
CA PRO A 259 19.97 26.43 19.51
C PRO A 259 19.00 25.50 20.25
N PRO A 260 19.34 25.07 21.49
CA PRO A 260 18.45 24.24 22.29
C PRO A 260 17.17 25.01 22.60
N SER A 261 16.12 24.80 21.80
CA SER A 261 14.89 25.59 21.81
C SER A 261 13.99 25.39 23.03
N SER A 262 14.51 24.89 24.16
CA SER A 262 13.66 24.55 25.32
C SER A 262 14.37 24.51 26.68
N LEU A 263 15.56 25.08 26.85
CA LEU A 263 16.12 25.24 28.20
C LEU A 263 16.05 26.70 28.63
N PRO A 264 15.21 27.05 29.62
CA PRO A 264 15.27 28.37 30.21
C PRO A 264 16.68 28.58 30.78
N LEU A 265 17.26 29.72 30.40
CA LEU A 265 18.48 30.33 30.94
C LEU A 265 18.74 29.90 32.39
N GLY A 266 19.84 29.18 32.65
CA GLY A 266 20.28 28.98 34.05
C GLY A 266 21.33 27.91 34.33
N LEU A 267 21.45 26.85 33.52
CA LEU A 267 22.43 25.78 33.80
C LEU A 267 23.16 25.41 32.50
N GLY A 268 24.45 25.76 32.43
CA GLY A 268 25.35 25.57 31.29
C GLY A 268 25.60 24.10 30.93
N GLY A 269 24.60 23.44 30.35
CA GLY A 269 24.78 22.14 29.71
C GLY A 269 25.59 22.29 28.42
N ASN A 270 26.66 21.51 28.28
CA ASN A 270 27.52 21.47 27.10
C ASN A 270 26.69 21.26 25.82
N ALA A 271 26.56 22.30 24.99
CA ALA A 271 25.80 22.26 23.73
C ALA A 271 26.23 21.08 22.83
N SER A 272 27.51 20.70 22.87
CA SER A 272 28.06 19.53 22.16
C SER A 272 27.40 18.20 22.56
N LYS A 273 27.04 18.03 23.84
CA LYS A 273 26.39 16.81 24.32
C LYS A 273 24.96 16.69 23.77
N VAL A 274 24.24 17.80 23.70
CA VAL A 274 22.88 17.85 23.14
C VAL A 274 22.90 17.54 21.64
N VAL A 275 23.85 18.10 20.90
CA VAL A 275 24.03 17.80 19.46
C VAL A 275 24.36 16.32 19.25
N ALA A 276 25.30 15.77 20.02
CA ALA A 276 25.67 14.36 19.93
C ALA A 276 24.50 13.42 20.27
N GLU A 277 23.67 13.78 21.25
CA GLU A 277 22.46 13.02 21.60
C GLU A 277 21.42 13.06 20.48
N ARG A 278 21.19 14.22 19.86
CA ARG A 278 20.29 14.34 18.70
C ARG A 278 20.77 13.51 17.51
N LEU A 279 22.05 13.61 17.16
CA LEU A 279 22.63 12.84 16.06
C LEU A 279 22.60 11.34 16.35
N ARG A 280 22.72 10.93 17.63
CA ARG A 280 22.50 9.55 18.06
C ARG A 280 21.07 9.10 17.84
N ASP A 281 20.09 9.90 18.22
CA ASP A 281 18.68 9.57 17.99
C ASP A 281 18.38 9.39 16.49
N VAL A 282 18.91 10.29 15.64
CA VAL A 282 18.78 10.19 14.18
C VAL A 282 19.48 8.93 13.66
N ALA A 283 20.70 8.65 14.11
CA ALA A 283 21.46 7.47 13.69
C ALA A 283 20.75 6.16 14.08
N THR A 284 20.19 6.08 15.30
CA THR A 284 19.39 4.94 15.74
C THR A 284 18.14 4.77 14.87
N GLU A 285 17.41 5.86 14.58
CA GLU A 285 16.24 5.81 13.71
C GLU A 285 16.58 5.38 12.29
N VAL A 286 17.69 5.86 11.73
CA VAL A 286 18.21 5.46 10.41
C VAL A 286 18.53 3.98 10.35
N VAL A 287 19.24 3.45 11.34
CA VAL A 287 19.58 2.02 11.39
C VAL A 287 18.33 1.17 11.57
N GLU A 288 17.41 1.57 12.45
CA GLU A 288 16.12 0.88 12.62
C GLU A 288 15.33 0.87 11.30
N GLY A 289 15.19 2.01 10.63
CA GLY A 289 14.50 2.13 9.35
C GLY A 289 15.17 1.35 8.21
N ALA A 290 16.50 1.34 8.15
CA ALA A 290 17.27 0.58 7.16
C ALA A 290 17.23 -0.93 7.40
N SER A 291 17.11 -1.35 8.67
CA SER A 291 16.98 -2.75 9.05
C SER A 291 15.56 -3.29 8.87
N MET A 292 14.55 -2.42 8.92
CA MET A 292 13.15 -2.81 8.86
C MET A 292 12.82 -3.58 7.57
N LEU A 293 12.17 -4.74 7.73
CA LEU A 293 11.84 -5.65 6.63
C LEU A 293 13.10 -6.05 5.84
N LEU A 294 14.21 -6.31 6.52
CA LEU A 294 15.52 -6.61 5.92
C LEU A 294 16.03 -5.50 4.99
N GLY A 295 15.56 -4.26 5.17
CA GLY A 295 15.85 -3.15 4.29
C GLY A 295 15.17 -3.24 2.92
N ARG A 296 14.18 -4.11 2.74
CA ARG A 296 13.42 -4.23 1.48
C ARG A 296 12.30 -3.21 1.35
N GLY A 297 12.05 -2.44 2.41
CA GLY A 297 11.09 -1.34 2.39
C GLY A 297 11.47 -0.28 1.37
N VAL A 298 10.50 0.21 0.59
CA VAL A 298 10.72 1.27 -0.41
C VAL A 298 11.09 2.60 0.27
N GLY A 299 10.67 2.81 1.51
CA GLY A 299 11.07 3.95 2.35
C GLY A 299 12.33 3.71 3.19
N ALA A 300 12.95 2.52 3.12
CA ALA A 300 14.15 2.23 3.89
C ALA A 300 15.34 3.00 3.30
N PRO A 301 16.03 3.84 4.09
CA PRO A 301 17.19 4.56 3.59
C PRO A 301 18.32 3.57 3.31
N LYS A 302 18.93 3.70 2.12
CA LYS A 302 20.16 3.00 1.72
C LYS A 302 21.32 3.96 1.58
N TYR A 303 21.06 5.19 1.15
CA TYR A 303 22.06 6.22 0.95
C TYR A 303 21.87 7.32 2.00
N LEU A 304 22.93 7.67 2.69
CA LEU A 304 22.95 8.73 3.71
C LEU A 304 23.90 9.82 3.25
N PHE A 305 23.35 11.00 2.93
CA PHE A 305 24.11 12.19 2.58
C PHE A 305 24.23 13.06 3.83
N VAL A 306 25.44 13.20 4.36
CA VAL A 306 25.67 13.86 5.64
C VAL A 306 26.59 15.05 5.44
N HIS A 307 26.17 16.22 5.90
CA HIS A 307 26.96 17.43 5.81
C HIS A 307 28.30 17.29 6.55
N GLU A 308 29.39 17.80 5.97
CA GLU A 308 30.76 17.65 6.46
C GLU A 308 30.94 18.07 7.92
N GLU A 309 30.27 19.14 8.35
CA GLU A 309 30.26 19.59 9.75
C GLU A 309 29.71 18.56 10.75
N THR A 310 28.74 17.74 10.32
CA THR A 310 28.09 16.71 11.15
C THR A 310 28.65 15.31 10.92
N TYR A 311 29.40 15.11 9.84
CA TYR A 311 29.81 13.79 9.34
C TYR A 311 30.51 12.95 10.40
N GLY A 312 31.56 13.49 11.04
CA GLY A 312 32.35 12.75 12.03
C GLY A 312 31.53 12.30 13.23
N VAL A 313 30.71 13.19 13.81
CA VAL A 313 29.89 12.86 15.00
C VAL A 313 28.76 11.89 14.63
N PHE A 314 28.13 12.10 13.47
CA PHE A 314 27.06 11.23 13.00
C PHE A 314 27.58 9.83 12.65
N ARG A 315 28.76 9.71 12.06
CA ARG A 315 29.43 8.43 11.75
C ARG A 315 29.62 7.58 13.02
N GLU A 316 30.19 8.16 14.07
CA GLU A 316 30.39 7.44 15.33
C GLU A 316 29.06 7.03 15.97
N ALA A 317 28.05 7.91 15.90
CA ALA A 317 26.71 7.62 16.34
C ALA A 317 26.06 6.47 15.54
N LEU A 318 26.27 6.43 14.22
CA LEU A 318 25.79 5.39 13.32
C LEU A 318 26.46 4.04 13.62
N LEU A 319 27.76 4.03 13.83
CA LEU A 319 28.50 2.84 14.21
C LEU A 319 28.04 2.23 15.53
N LEU A 320 27.80 3.09 16.52
CA LEU A 320 27.23 2.71 17.79
C LEU A 320 25.82 2.16 17.58
N ALA A 321 24.96 2.86 16.84
CA ALA A 321 23.59 2.41 16.54
C ALA A 321 23.58 1.03 15.87
N ILE A 322 24.42 0.81 14.85
CA ILE A 322 24.60 -0.49 14.19
C ILE A 322 25.05 -1.55 15.19
N ALA A 323 26.04 -1.26 16.05
CA ALA A 323 26.53 -2.21 17.05
C ALA A 323 25.48 -2.55 18.13
N THR A 324 24.62 -1.59 18.49
CA THR A 324 23.54 -1.78 19.47
C THR A 324 22.26 -2.33 18.86
N SER A 325 22.12 -2.31 17.53
CA SER A 325 20.93 -2.79 16.86
C SER A 325 20.80 -4.30 17.07
N SER A 326 19.62 -4.73 17.52
CA SER A 326 19.29 -6.14 17.70
C SER A 326 18.96 -6.77 16.34
N ALA A 327 19.90 -6.74 15.41
CA ALA A 327 19.69 -7.36 14.10
C ALA A 327 19.91 -8.87 14.22
N ASN A 328 18.85 -9.60 14.57
CA ASN A 328 18.75 -11.06 14.41
C ASN A 328 18.47 -11.43 12.94
N LEU A 329 19.02 -10.66 11.99
CA LEU A 329 18.65 -10.71 10.59
C LEU A 329 19.78 -11.34 9.79
N ALA A 330 19.45 -12.37 9.01
CA ALA A 330 20.36 -12.96 8.04
C ALA A 330 19.70 -12.80 6.65
N PRO A 331 20.03 -11.75 5.87
CA PRO A 331 19.65 -11.72 4.47
C PRO A 331 20.25 -12.94 3.75
N ARG A 332 19.56 -13.40 2.68
CA ARG A 332 20.01 -14.56 1.87
C ARG A 332 21.29 -14.27 1.09
N ASP A 333 21.59 -12.99 0.87
CA ASP A 333 22.78 -12.53 0.20
C ASP A 333 23.77 -12.02 1.25
N ASP A 334 24.90 -12.70 1.34
CA ASP A 334 26.02 -12.38 2.22
C ASP A 334 26.79 -11.14 1.74
N GLY A 335 26.30 -10.44 0.72
CA GLY A 335 26.91 -9.27 0.10
C GLY A 335 28.27 -9.55 -0.53
N SER A 336 28.64 -10.82 -0.71
CA SER A 336 29.96 -11.25 -1.17
C SER A 336 30.27 -10.76 -2.58
N LYS A 337 29.25 -10.69 -3.46
CA LYS A 337 29.39 -10.10 -4.80
C LYS A 337 29.67 -8.60 -4.74
N LEU A 338 29.01 -7.89 -3.83
CA LEU A 338 29.24 -6.46 -3.66
C LEU A 338 30.61 -6.21 -3.03
N GLU A 339 31.02 -7.04 -2.06
CA GLU A 339 32.36 -7.03 -1.48
C GLU A 339 33.43 -7.29 -2.55
N GLU A 340 33.24 -8.29 -3.42
CA GLU A 340 34.14 -8.58 -4.54
C GLU A 340 34.24 -7.40 -5.51
N VAL A 341 33.11 -6.79 -5.91
CA VAL A 341 33.10 -5.60 -6.77
C VAL A 341 33.85 -4.44 -6.11
N LEU A 342 33.64 -4.20 -4.81
CA LEU A 342 34.34 -3.16 -4.06
C LEU A 342 35.85 -3.45 -3.95
N GLN A 343 36.25 -4.70 -3.75
CA GLN A 343 37.65 -5.11 -3.68
C GLN A 343 38.35 -5.04 -5.04
N ILE A 344 37.66 -5.40 -6.13
CA ILE A 344 38.17 -5.28 -7.50
C ILE A 344 38.44 -3.82 -7.84
N GLU A 345 37.51 -2.91 -7.53
CA GLU A 345 37.70 -1.47 -7.73
C GLU A 345 38.87 -0.91 -6.90
N GLN A 346 39.03 -1.38 -5.66
CA GLN A 346 40.16 -1.02 -4.80
C GLN A 346 41.51 -1.49 -5.37
N THR A 347 41.56 -2.63 -6.06
CA THR A 347 42.80 -3.22 -6.60
C THR A 347 43.15 -2.70 -8.00
N ILE A 348 42.17 -2.45 -8.86
CA ILE A 348 42.38 -1.88 -10.21
C ILE A 348 42.78 -0.40 -10.13
N GLY A 349 42.43 0.29 -9.04
CA GLY A 349 42.72 1.70 -8.76
C GLY A 349 44.12 2.04 -8.23
N SER A 350 45.20 1.41 -8.68
CA SER A 350 46.59 1.72 -8.24
C SER A 350 47.04 3.20 -8.45
N LYS A 351 46.29 4.01 -9.20
CA LYS A 351 46.47 5.48 -9.27
C LYS A 351 45.50 6.31 -8.43
N VAL A 352 44.48 5.70 -7.83
CA VAL A 352 43.50 6.34 -6.92
C VAL A 352 44.00 6.32 -5.47
N ALA A 353 44.97 5.47 -5.14
CA ALA A 353 45.65 5.47 -3.83
C ALA A 353 46.34 6.82 -3.50
N ASN A 354 46.68 7.64 -4.50
CA ASN A 354 47.25 8.97 -4.29
C ASN A 354 46.20 10.08 -4.11
N CYS A 355 44.90 9.78 -4.25
CA CYS A 355 43.81 10.73 -4.08
C CYS A 355 42.88 10.31 -2.92
N GLY A 356 43.44 9.88 -1.78
CA GLY A 356 42.87 9.95 -0.42
C GLY A 356 41.50 9.29 -0.10
N GLY A 357 40.68 8.98 -1.09
CA GLY A 357 39.27 8.71 -0.92
C GLY A 357 38.88 7.45 -1.68
N SER A 358 38.77 6.34 -0.96
CA SER A 358 38.23 5.08 -1.47
C SER A 358 37.04 4.69 -0.61
N ALA A 359 36.00 4.11 -1.21
CA ALA A 359 34.88 3.55 -0.46
C ALA A 359 35.40 2.42 0.46
N ARG A 360 35.12 2.52 1.76
CA ARG A 360 35.59 1.56 2.77
C ARG A 360 34.42 0.75 3.29
N LEU A 361 34.47 -0.57 3.13
CA LEU A 361 33.55 -1.47 3.82
C LEU A 361 34.02 -1.60 5.27
N GLN A 362 33.28 -1.03 6.21
CA GLN A 362 33.71 -1.01 7.61
C GLN A 362 33.23 -2.22 8.41
N LYS A 363 32.10 -2.81 8.01
CA LYS A 363 31.57 -4.05 8.60
C LYS A 363 31.17 -5.02 7.49
N PRO A 364 31.50 -6.31 7.61
CA PRO A 364 31.04 -7.31 6.65
C PRO A 364 29.52 -7.41 6.69
N PHE A 365 28.93 -7.78 5.56
CA PHE A 365 27.48 -7.95 5.46
C PHE A 365 26.99 -9.08 6.37
N ALA A 366 25.80 -8.88 6.94
CA ALA A 366 25.09 -9.94 7.62
C ALA A 366 24.84 -11.11 6.65
N SER A 367 25.05 -12.33 7.11
CA SER A 367 24.92 -13.56 6.33
C SER A 367 24.32 -14.67 7.16
N GLU A 368 23.88 -15.75 6.52
CA GLU A 368 23.45 -16.97 7.23
C GLU A 368 24.56 -17.56 8.10
N LYS A 369 25.83 -17.37 7.71
CA LYS A 369 27.01 -17.83 8.46
C LYS A 369 27.46 -16.84 9.53
N ARG A 370 27.13 -15.56 9.38
CA ARG A 370 27.46 -14.47 10.30
C ARG A 370 26.24 -13.55 10.41
N PRO A 371 25.23 -13.90 11.23
CA PRO A 371 24.14 -12.97 11.52
C PRO A 371 24.75 -11.69 12.07
N GLY A 372 24.37 -10.57 11.49
CA GLY A 372 25.06 -9.31 11.68
C GLY A 372 24.13 -8.13 11.52
N PRO A 373 24.54 -6.95 11.99
CA PRO A 373 23.78 -5.74 11.79
C PRO A 373 23.86 -5.24 10.35
N VAL A 374 23.16 -4.13 10.08
CA VAL A 374 23.20 -3.42 8.80
C VAL A 374 24.66 -3.17 8.38
N ALA A 375 25.00 -3.55 7.14
CA ALA A 375 26.33 -3.30 6.60
C ALA A 375 26.55 -1.80 6.39
N LEU A 376 27.79 -1.32 6.58
CA LEU A 376 28.13 0.09 6.39
C LEU A 376 29.25 0.23 5.35
N ILE A 377 28.95 0.96 4.28
CA ILE A 377 29.87 1.37 3.23
C ILE A 377 30.14 2.85 3.42
N GLU A 378 31.37 3.23 3.73
CA GLU A 378 31.75 4.62 4.00
C GLU A 378 32.40 5.27 2.77
N VAL A 379 31.99 6.50 2.50
CA VAL A 379 32.51 7.36 1.44
C VAL A 379 32.84 8.71 2.04
N ASP A 380 34.14 8.97 2.18
CA ASP A 380 34.63 10.19 2.81
C ASP A 380 34.31 11.43 1.96
N VAL A 381 34.29 12.61 2.60
CA VAL A 381 33.95 13.90 1.95
C VAL A 381 34.92 14.21 0.81
N GLU A 382 36.22 13.98 1.02
CA GLU A 382 37.25 14.17 -0.02
C GLU A 382 37.05 13.21 -1.19
N ALA A 383 36.62 11.99 -0.89
CA ALA A 383 36.33 10.96 -1.88
C ALA A 383 35.10 11.31 -2.72
N ALA A 384 34.05 11.85 -2.09
CA ALA A 384 32.84 12.31 -2.75
C ALA A 384 33.10 13.50 -3.70
N ARG A 385 34.00 14.42 -3.32
CA ARG A 385 34.43 15.54 -4.19
C ARG A 385 35.22 15.07 -5.42
N ALA A 386 35.89 13.92 -5.33
CA ALA A 386 36.62 13.36 -6.45
C ALA A 386 35.63 12.68 -7.42
N ALA A 387 35.38 13.32 -8.57
CA ALA A 387 34.45 12.89 -9.63
C ALA A 387 34.60 11.43 -10.14
N LYS A 388 35.60 10.67 -9.68
CA LYS A 388 35.79 9.26 -10.01
C LYS A 388 35.10 8.30 -9.06
N LEU A 389 34.88 8.67 -7.79
CA LEU A 389 34.23 7.77 -6.84
C LEU A 389 32.71 7.80 -6.94
N SER A 390 32.14 8.96 -7.33
CA SER A 390 30.74 9.05 -7.76
C SER A 390 30.47 8.04 -8.88
N ALA A 391 31.39 7.86 -9.84
CA ALA A 391 31.25 6.90 -10.93
C ALA A 391 31.04 5.45 -10.45
N VAL A 392 31.79 4.99 -9.44
CA VAL A 392 31.69 3.60 -8.93
C VAL A 392 30.38 3.36 -8.18
N ILE A 393 29.97 4.32 -7.33
CA ILE A 393 28.75 4.19 -6.52
C ILE A 393 27.50 4.49 -7.36
N SER A 394 27.68 5.23 -8.45
CA SER A 394 26.67 5.45 -9.50
C SER A 394 26.54 4.32 -10.51
N ASP A 395 27.40 3.28 -10.45
CA ASP A 395 27.19 2.12 -11.29
C ASP A 395 25.82 1.51 -10.94
N ARG A 396 24.92 1.53 -11.92
CA ARG A 396 23.57 0.97 -11.80
C ARG A 396 23.59 -0.47 -11.31
N LYS A 397 24.65 -1.23 -11.59
CA LYS A 397 24.83 -2.59 -11.07
C LYS A 397 25.02 -2.62 -9.56
N VAL A 398 25.84 -1.72 -9.03
CA VAL A 398 26.10 -1.58 -7.59
C VAL A 398 24.86 -1.09 -6.87
N VAL A 399 24.18 -0.07 -7.41
CA VAL A 399 22.88 0.42 -6.89
C VAL A 399 21.84 -0.70 -6.84
N ALA A 400 21.76 -1.52 -7.90
CA ALA A 400 20.85 -2.65 -7.97
C ALA A 400 21.16 -3.73 -6.91
N GLN A 401 22.44 -3.99 -6.62
CA GLN A 401 22.85 -4.90 -5.54
C GLN A 401 22.50 -4.34 -4.16
N ILE A 402 22.82 -3.07 -3.90
CA ILE A 402 22.53 -2.40 -2.62
C ILE A 402 21.03 -2.39 -2.31
N LYS A 403 20.18 -2.28 -3.34
CA LYS A 403 18.72 -2.27 -3.21
C LYS A 403 18.18 -3.50 -2.47
N ASP A 404 18.79 -4.66 -2.68
CA ASP A 404 18.30 -5.93 -2.12
C ASP A 404 19.08 -6.36 -0.85
N LEU A 405 20.15 -5.64 -0.51
CA LEU A 405 20.99 -5.87 0.66
C LEU A 405 20.57 -5.01 1.86
N THR A 406 20.76 -5.53 3.07
CA THR A 406 20.61 -4.75 4.31
C THR A 406 21.88 -3.93 4.56
N ALA A 407 22.07 -2.88 3.76
CA ALA A 407 23.27 -2.04 3.78
C ALA A 407 22.93 -0.54 3.77
N LEU A 408 23.84 0.25 4.35
CA LEU A 408 23.85 1.71 4.35
C LEU A 408 25.14 2.21 3.69
N VAL A 409 25.00 3.16 2.77
CA VAL A 409 26.09 3.91 2.14
C VAL A 409 26.12 5.29 2.77
N LEU A 410 27.15 5.56 3.57
CA LEU A 410 27.37 6.85 4.22
C LEU A 410 28.26 7.71 3.33
N ILE A 411 27.74 8.85 2.88
CA ILE A 411 28.40 9.78 1.96
C ILE A 411 28.54 11.13 2.62
N GLY A 412 29.78 11.59 2.77
CA GLY A 412 30.07 12.95 3.23
C GLY A 412 29.87 13.97 2.11
N VAL A 413 29.10 15.02 2.37
CA VAL A 413 28.82 16.10 1.41
C VAL A 413 29.23 17.46 1.96
N SER A 414 29.72 18.35 1.08
CA SER A 414 30.20 19.68 1.48
C SER A 414 29.13 20.75 1.50
N SER A 415 28.00 20.54 0.81
CA SER A 415 26.86 21.45 0.79
C SER A 415 25.57 20.72 0.43
N THR A 416 24.44 21.41 0.56
CA THR A 416 23.12 20.94 0.11
C THR A 416 23.09 20.68 -1.39
N GLU A 417 23.65 21.60 -2.19
CA GLU A 417 23.69 21.45 -3.66
C GLU A 417 24.56 20.27 -4.07
N HIS A 418 25.68 20.04 -3.37
CA HIS A 418 26.53 18.87 -3.62
C HIS A 418 25.76 17.58 -3.34
N ALA A 419 24.99 17.51 -2.25
CA ALA A 419 24.12 16.35 -2.00
C ALA A 419 23.08 16.14 -3.11
N PHE A 420 22.46 17.21 -3.61
CA PHE A 420 21.43 17.11 -4.64
C PHE A 420 22.00 16.66 -5.98
N GLY A 421 23.18 17.17 -6.36
CA GLY A 421 23.88 16.71 -7.56
C GLY A 421 24.14 15.20 -7.52
N LEU A 422 24.62 14.69 -6.38
CA LEU A 422 24.82 13.24 -6.22
C LEU A 422 23.51 12.45 -6.23
N ILE A 423 22.45 12.97 -5.60
CA ILE A 423 21.13 12.33 -5.61
C ILE A 423 20.59 12.20 -7.04
N GLU A 424 20.71 13.24 -7.85
CA GLU A 424 20.29 13.24 -9.25
C GLU A 424 21.17 12.33 -10.12
N GLU A 425 22.49 12.38 -9.97
CA GLU A 425 23.45 11.51 -10.69
C GLU A 425 23.18 10.02 -10.41
N LEU A 426 22.85 9.67 -9.16
CA LEU A 426 22.49 8.33 -8.75
C LEU A 426 21.04 7.94 -9.12
N GLY A 427 20.24 8.89 -9.61
CA GLY A 427 18.82 8.72 -9.91
C GLY A 427 17.92 8.52 -8.69
N LEU A 428 18.42 8.87 -7.48
CA LEU A 428 17.73 8.74 -6.19
C LEU A 428 16.63 9.79 -6.00
N ASP A 429 16.55 10.80 -6.85
CA ASP A 429 15.50 11.81 -6.93
C ASP A 429 14.11 11.18 -7.13
N ARG A 430 14.04 10.02 -7.77
CA ARG A 430 12.79 9.26 -7.93
C ARG A 430 12.44 8.42 -6.70
N GLY A 431 13.23 8.54 -5.65
CA GLY A 431 13.19 7.81 -4.39
C GLY A 431 12.21 8.34 -3.33
N HIS A 432 12.11 7.59 -2.23
CA HIS A 432 11.78 8.19 -0.95
C HIS A 432 13.00 8.93 -0.41
N MET A 433 12.81 10.14 0.10
CA MET A 433 13.86 10.92 0.75
C MET A 433 13.45 11.26 2.18
N SER A 434 14.36 11.08 3.13
CA SER A 434 14.20 11.56 4.50
C SER A 434 15.14 12.74 4.75
N VAL A 435 14.63 13.89 5.17
CA VAL A 435 15.43 15.09 5.44
C VAL A 435 15.45 15.36 6.93
N TYR A 436 16.63 15.32 7.54
CA TYR A 436 16.86 15.71 8.92
C TYR A 436 17.47 17.12 8.94
N SER A 437 16.60 18.11 9.11
CA SER A 437 16.97 19.53 9.15
C SER A 437 16.05 20.33 10.08
N HIS A 438 16.61 21.30 10.77
CA HIS A 438 15.87 22.32 11.52
C HIS A 438 15.67 23.60 10.71
N ASP A 439 16.32 23.75 9.57
CA ASP A 439 16.13 24.88 8.68
C ASP A 439 14.98 24.61 7.70
N SER A 440 13.90 25.36 7.87
CA SER A 440 12.75 25.28 6.96
C SER A 440 13.07 25.72 5.53
N ALA A 441 14.05 26.61 5.32
CA ALA A 441 14.45 27.07 4.00
C ALA A 441 15.12 25.94 3.22
N GLU A 442 16.02 25.21 3.88
CA GLU A 442 16.67 24.02 3.33
C GLU A 442 15.65 22.91 2.98
N VAL A 443 14.69 22.63 3.86
CA VAL A 443 13.61 21.67 3.56
C VAL A 443 12.77 22.10 2.35
N GLN A 444 12.46 23.40 2.23
CA GLN A 444 11.79 23.94 1.05
C GLN A 444 12.66 23.84 -0.21
N HIS A 445 13.97 24.00 -0.07
CA HIS A 445 14.92 23.87 -1.16
C HIS A 445 14.96 22.44 -1.71
N VAL A 446 15.05 21.43 -0.83
CA VAL A 446 14.93 20.00 -1.20
C VAL A 446 13.63 19.75 -1.98
N LEU A 447 12.51 20.29 -1.49
CA LEU A 447 11.20 20.12 -2.13
C LEU A 447 11.10 20.74 -3.53
N ARG A 448 11.84 21.82 -3.79
CA ARG A 448 11.83 22.56 -5.06
C ARG A 448 12.76 21.96 -6.09
N GLU A 449 13.99 21.63 -5.70
CA GLU A 449 15.03 21.20 -6.65
C GLU A 449 15.03 19.69 -6.89
N VAL A 450 15.10 18.89 -5.83
CA VAL A 450 15.18 17.42 -5.96
C VAL A 450 13.83 16.84 -6.38
N GLY A 451 12.74 17.40 -5.82
CA GLY A 451 11.39 16.96 -6.10
C GLY A 451 11.14 15.46 -5.86
N PRO A 452 11.53 14.90 -4.68
CA PRO A 452 11.46 13.47 -4.44
C PRO A 452 10.04 12.92 -4.57
N ALA A 453 9.93 11.63 -4.92
CA ALA A 453 8.62 10.97 -5.08
C ALA A 453 7.83 10.98 -3.77
N THR A 454 8.52 10.77 -2.64
CA THR A 454 7.97 10.96 -1.30
C THR A 454 9.03 11.58 -0.38
N LEU A 455 8.60 12.39 0.59
CA LEU A 455 9.49 13.09 1.53
C LEU A 455 9.03 12.84 2.97
N SER A 456 9.95 12.48 3.86
CA SER A 456 9.79 12.57 5.31
C SER A 456 10.74 13.63 5.89
N ILE A 457 10.30 14.32 6.94
CA ILE A 457 11.08 15.40 7.57
C ILE A 457 11.30 15.07 9.04
N ASN A 458 12.55 14.99 9.46
CA ASN A 458 12.99 14.65 10.82
C ASN A 458 12.43 13.31 11.33
N HIS A 459 12.16 12.38 10.40
CA HIS A 459 11.82 11.00 10.68
C HIS A 459 11.99 10.14 9.42
N ILE A 460 11.99 8.81 9.59
CA ILE A 460 11.83 7.84 8.51
C ILE A 460 10.41 7.30 8.52
N ALA A 461 9.77 7.28 7.35
CA ALA A 461 8.49 6.62 7.13
C ALA A 461 8.76 5.29 6.41
N PRO A 462 9.07 4.20 7.14
CA PRO A 462 9.41 2.92 6.50
C PRO A 462 8.20 2.33 5.75
N GLU A 463 7.04 2.66 6.29
CA GLU A 463 5.72 2.54 5.71
C GLU A 463 5.55 3.68 4.70
N ASN A 464 5.79 3.42 3.41
CA ASN A 464 5.29 4.26 2.32
C ASN A 464 3.75 4.20 2.31
N LEU A 465 3.12 4.71 3.37
CA LEU A 465 1.69 4.92 3.42
C LEU A 465 1.44 6.05 2.46
N PHE A 466 0.91 5.67 1.31
CA PHE A 466 -0.03 6.43 0.49
C PHE A 466 -0.29 7.83 1.06
N SER A 467 0.67 8.75 0.86
CA SER A 467 0.32 10.15 0.81
C SER A 467 -0.53 10.25 -0.45
N SER A 468 -1.63 10.94 -0.29
CA SER A 468 -2.67 11.12 -1.28
C SER A 468 -2.20 11.08 -2.73
N TYR A 469 -2.80 10.18 -3.51
CA TYR A 469 -2.79 10.18 -4.97
C TYR A 469 -3.28 11.54 -5.51
N ALA A 470 -2.36 12.48 -5.61
CA ALA A 470 -2.46 13.61 -6.50
C ALA A 470 -1.13 13.62 -7.26
N PRO A 471 -1.08 13.18 -8.54
CA PRO A 471 0.00 13.64 -9.39
C PRO A 471 0.06 15.16 -9.23
N LYS A 472 1.24 15.69 -8.90
CA LYS A 472 1.48 17.13 -9.00
C LYS A 472 0.95 17.52 -10.39
N PRO A 473 0.00 18.47 -10.52
CA PRO A 473 -0.18 19.07 -11.83
C PRO A 473 1.21 19.54 -12.25
N LEU A 474 1.65 19.18 -13.47
CA LEU A 474 2.80 19.87 -14.05
C LEU A 474 2.55 21.35 -13.78
N PRO A 475 3.46 22.07 -13.10
CA PRO A 475 3.29 23.49 -12.94
C PRO A 475 3.23 24.05 -14.35
N LYS A 476 2.01 24.35 -14.82
CA LYS A 476 1.82 25.35 -15.86
C LYS A 476 2.25 26.63 -15.17
N SER A 477 3.57 26.89 -15.22
CA SER A 477 4.15 28.17 -14.90
C SER A 477 3.41 29.20 -15.75
N SER A 478 2.39 29.83 -15.16
CA SER A 478 1.64 30.91 -15.78
C SER A 478 2.29 32.26 -15.51
N VAL A 479 3.57 32.30 -15.09
CA VAL A 479 4.22 33.55 -14.68
C VAL A 479 5.50 33.89 -15.44
N LEU A 480 6.15 32.98 -16.20
CA LEU A 480 7.45 33.35 -16.81
C LEU A 480 7.80 32.81 -18.20
N HIS A 481 6.85 32.39 -19.03
CA HIS A 481 7.16 32.06 -20.44
C HIS A 481 6.16 32.65 -21.43
N HIS A 482 6.31 33.94 -21.73
CA HIS A 482 5.62 34.58 -22.85
C HIS A 482 6.44 34.64 -24.14
N HIS A 483 7.64 34.02 -24.21
CA HIS A 483 8.55 34.24 -25.36
C HIS A 483 9.11 33.04 -26.13
N LEU A 484 8.73 31.79 -25.84
CA LEU A 484 9.31 30.62 -26.54
C LEU A 484 8.31 29.53 -26.96
N GLN A 485 7.05 29.88 -27.26
CA GLN A 485 6.05 28.90 -27.69
C GLN A 485 5.54 29.15 -29.11
N GLN A 486 6.44 29.08 -30.10
CA GLN A 486 6.06 29.00 -31.53
C GLN A 486 6.66 27.82 -32.31
N GLN A 487 7.43 26.92 -31.71
CA GLN A 487 7.96 25.77 -32.45
C GLN A 487 8.00 24.49 -31.59
N ALA A 488 6.89 23.75 -31.58
CA ALA A 488 6.87 22.28 -31.46
C ALA A 488 5.43 21.79 -31.64
N GLY A 489 5.11 21.34 -32.85
CA GLY A 489 3.84 20.71 -33.17
C GLY A 489 3.79 19.24 -32.75
N LYS A 490 2.55 18.78 -32.48
CA LYS A 490 2.08 17.38 -32.52
C LYS A 490 2.85 16.35 -31.68
N VAL A 491 2.35 16.05 -30.48
CA VAL A 491 1.82 14.75 -30.03
C VAL A 491 0.98 15.02 -28.77
N PHE A 492 -0.35 15.05 -28.92
CA PHE A 492 -1.28 15.13 -27.78
C PHE A 492 -1.75 13.70 -27.46
N GLY A 493 -1.18 13.10 -26.41
CA GLY A 493 -1.77 11.95 -25.72
C GLY A 493 -2.50 12.47 -24.48
N GLU A 494 -3.83 12.38 -24.50
CA GLU A 494 -4.69 12.70 -23.36
C GLU A 494 -4.36 11.79 -22.17
N THR A 495 -3.77 12.36 -21.12
CA THR A 495 -3.77 11.76 -19.79
C THR A 495 -4.67 12.60 -18.90
N SER A 496 -5.97 12.33 -18.99
CA SER A 496 -6.99 12.90 -18.11
C SER A 496 -6.69 12.53 -16.66
N GLY A 497 -6.42 13.55 -15.84
CA GLY A 497 -6.08 13.43 -14.44
C GLY A 497 -7.21 12.81 -13.60
N LEU A 498 -6.84 11.80 -12.81
CA LEU A 498 -7.67 11.22 -11.76
C LEU A 498 -7.59 12.09 -10.50
N ARG A 499 -8.73 12.56 -10.01
CA ARG A 499 -8.85 13.34 -8.76
C ARG A 499 -9.60 12.50 -7.73
N TRP A 500 -8.93 12.18 -6.63
CA TRP A 500 -9.51 11.48 -5.48
C TRP A 500 -9.80 12.48 -4.34
N PRO A 501 -10.87 12.30 -3.56
CA PRO A 501 -11.19 13.18 -2.43
C PRO A 501 -10.16 13.09 -1.30
N LEU A 502 -9.80 14.26 -0.74
CA LEU A 502 -8.75 14.41 0.29
C LEU A 502 -8.98 13.60 1.58
N GLU A 503 -10.23 13.22 1.84
CA GLU A 503 -10.67 12.50 3.03
C GLU A 503 -10.33 11.00 2.99
N LEU A 504 -9.99 10.44 1.81
CA LEU A 504 -9.45 9.09 1.66
C LEU A 504 -8.00 8.97 2.17
N PHE A 505 -7.37 10.09 2.51
CA PHE A 505 -5.93 10.17 2.80
C PHE A 505 -5.60 10.43 4.26
N GLN A 506 -6.62 10.40 5.13
CA GLN A 506 -6.42 10.30 6.57
C GLN A 506 -6.31 8.82 6.95
N ASN A 507 -5.15 8.24 6.71
CA ASN A 507 -4.88 6.85 7.07
C ASN A 507 -4.57 6.76 8.58
N ALA A 508 -4.85 5.60 9.17
CA ALA A 508 -4.61 5.30 10.58
C ALA A 508 -3.14 5.54 11.02
N SER A 509 -2.21 5.59 10.08
CA SER A 509 -0.80 5.94 10.30
C SER A 509 -0.56 7.38 10.74
N SER A 510 -1.33 8.34 10.23
CA SER A 510 -1.32 9.72 10.74
C SER A 510 -1.82 9.78 12.19
N THR A 511 -2.73 8.87 12.57
CA THR A 511 -3.23 8.71 13.94
C THR A 511 -2.27 7.88 14.82
N TYR A 512 -1.53 6.95 14.22
CA TYR A 512 -0.54 6.07 14.84
C TYR A 512 0.76 6.83 15.17
N LEU A 513 1.19 7.72 14.28
CA LEU A 513 2.25 8.68 14.51
C LEU A 513 1.79 9.81 15.44
N ALA A 514 0.53 10.25 15.39
CA ALA A 514 -0.01 11.21 16.36
C ALA A 514 -0.15 10.62 17.79
N ALA A 515 -0.48 9.33 17.91
CA ALA A 515 -0.57 8.63 19.19
C ALA A 515 0.80 8.24 19.77
N THR A 516 1.84 8.14 18.93
CA THR A 516 3.22 7.88 19.36
C THR A 516 4.07 9.16 19.43
N ARG A 517 3.73 10.26 18.76
CA ARG A 517 4.36 11.58 18.93
C ARG A 517 3.35 12.69 18.65
N SER A 518 3.29 13.68 19.54
CA SER A 518 2.34 14.80 19.48
C SER A 518 2.63 15.84 18.38
N THR A 519 3.29 15.47 17.26
CA THR A 519 3.80 16.46 16.28
C THR A 519 3.67 16.07 14.80
N SER A 520 2.89 15.06 14.40
CA SER A 520 2.65 14.86 12.96
C SER A 520 1.62 15.86 12.43
N LEU A 521 2.11 16.87 11.74
CA LEU A 521 1.34 17.88 11.02
C LEU A 521 0.37 17.24 10.02
N GLY A 522 -0.90 17.13 10.40
CA GLY A 522 -1.97 17.41 9.46
C GLY A 522 -2.00 18.92 9.27
N LEU A 523 -1.90 19.39 8.03
CA LEU A 523 -1.92 20.83 7.71
C LEU A 523 -3.27 21.45 8.11
N SER A 524 -3.37 21.87 9.38
CA SER A 524 -4.16 22.98 9.87
C SER A 524 -3.65 23.37 11.26
N GLY A 525 -2.94 24.49 11.37
CA GLY A 525 -2.67 25.16 12.65
C GLY A 525 -1.21 25.13 13.12
N VAL A 526 -0.66 26.34 13.17
CA VAL A 526 0.59 26.77 13.80
C VAL A 526 0.77 26.20 15.23
N SER A 527 1.98 25.70 15.51
CA SER A 527 2.68 25.49 16.79
C SER A 527 1.88 25.08 18.05
N VAL A 528 2.26 23.97 18.69
CA VAL A 528 2.78 23.91 20.09
C VAL A 528 3.53 22.59 20.28
N SER A 529 4.84 22.66 20.44
CA SER A 529 5.71 21.55 20.85
C SER A 529 5.80 21.50 22.38
N SER A 530 5.33 20.42 23.01
CA SER A 530 5.68 20.14 24.42
C SER A 530 6.87 19.17 24.49
N SER A 531 7.89 19.54 25.26
CA SER A 531 9.15 18.77 25.44
C SER A 531 8.95 17.45 26.20
N ALA A 532 7.87 17.32 26.97
CA ALA A 532 7.59 16.14 27.79
C ALA A 532 7.23 14.88 26.98
N ALA A 533 6.74 15.02 25.75
CA ALA A 533 6.38 13.88 24.89
C ALA A 533 7.58 13.29 24.12
N ARG A 534 8.71 14.03 24.03
CA ARG A 534 9.89 13.59 23.25
C ARG A 534 10.82 12.65 24.03
N SER A 535 10.90 12.77 25.36
CA SER A 535 11.86 11.98 26.16
C SER A 535 11.36 10.59 26.57
N ALA A 536 10.06 10.31 26.53
CA ALA A 536 9.53 9.02 26.99
C ALA A 536 9.64 7.89 25.93
N LEU A 537 9.90 8.23 24.67
CA LEU A 537 9.96 7.27 23.55
C LEU A 537 11.31 7.19 22.84
N SER A 538 12.23 8.14 23.09
CA SER A 538 13.64 7.99 22.63
C SER A 538 14.40 7.00 23.52
N SER A 539 14.04 6.85 24.80
CA SER A 539 14.61 5.88 25.73
C SER A 539 13.82 4.57 25.86
N SER A 540 12.66 4.45 25.22
CA SER A 540 11.84 3.24 25.28
C SER A 540 12.50 2.14 24.44
N SER A 541 12.73 0.97 25.02
CA SER A 541 13.27 -0.18 24.27
C SER A 541 12.41 -0.47 23.03
N THR A 542 13.01 -1.03 21.98
CA THR A 542 12.34 -1.47 20.74
C THR A 542 11.03 -2.23 21.02
N ASN A 543 11.02 -3.05 22.08
CA ASN A 543 9.85 -3.77 22.57
C ASN A 543 8.68 -2.87 23.00
N GLN A 544 8.94 -1.74 23.66
CA GLN A 544 7.90 -0.80 24.08
C GLN A 544 7.27 -0.08 22.88
N ARG A 545 8.07 0.31 21.88
CA ARG A 545 7.54 0.87 20.63
C ARG A 545 6.64 -0.15 19.93
N GLN A 546 7.12 -1.37 19.71
CA GLN A 546 6.32 -2.45 19.11
C GLN A 546 5.02 -2.74 19.88
N LEU A 547 5.05 -2.65 21.22
CA LEU A 547 3.86 -2.82 22.05
C LEU A 547 2.85 -1.66 21.90
N ALA A 548 3.33 -0.41 21.81
CA ALA A 548 2.48 0.75 21.54
C ALA A 548 1.81 0.63 20.16
N VAL A 549 2.59 0.24 19.15
CA VAL A 549 2.14 -0.09 17.79
C VAL A 549 1.02 -1.12 17.81
N ARG A 550 1.25 -2.27 18.48
CA ARG A 550 0.27 -3.35 18.61
C ARG A 550 -1.01 -2.87 19.30
N LYS A 551 -0.91 -2.05 20.34
CA LYS A 551 -2.08 -1.48 21.04
C LYS A 551 -2.89 -0.54 20.14
N ALA A 552 -2.23 0.40 19.46
CA ALA A 552 -2.90 1.34 18.55
C ALA A 552 -3.62 0.60 17.42
N LEU A 553 -2.97 -0.41 16.86
CA LEU A 553 -3.54 -1.26 15.82
C LEU A 553 -4.74 -2.07 16.34
N ALA A 554 -4.64 -2.65 17.54
CA ALA A 554 -5.77 -3.37 18.15
C ALA A 554 -6.99 -2.46 18.34
N VAL A 555 -6.80 -1.21 18.77
CA VAL A 555 -7.87 -0.21 18.88
C VAL A 555 -8.49 0.09 17.51
N HIS A 556 -7.65 0.30 16.49
CA HIS A 556 -8.11 0.55 15.12
C HIS A 556 -8.91 -0.63 14.55
N LEU A 557 -8.43 -1.87 14.74
CA LEU A 557 -9.14 -3.07 14.32
C LEU A 557 -10.46 -3.23 15.07
N ALA A 558 -10.49 -3.00 16.38
CA ALA A 558 -11.72 -3.05 17.17
C ALA A 558 -12.76 -2.02 16.67
N LYS A 559 -12.32 -0.80 16.36
CA LYS A 559 -13.17 0.24 15.74
C LYS A 559 -13.71 -0.22 14.39
N THR A 560 -12.84 -0.80 13.54
CA THR A 560 -13.22 -1.37 12.24
C THR A 560 -14.28 -2.44 12.39
N LYS A 561 -14.07 -3.42 13.27
CA LYS A 561 -15.04 -4.50 13.53
C LYS A 561 -16.39 -3.96 13.98
N ARG A 562 -16.40 -2.94 14.85
CA ARG A 562 -17.64 -2.28 15.28
C ARG A 562 -18.34 -1.59 14.12
N LEU A 563 -17.60 -0.88 13.27
CA LEU A 563 -18.14 -0.23 12.07
C LEU A 563 -18.70 -1.25 11.09
N VAL A 564 -17.97 -2.32 10.80
CA VAL A 564 -18.39 -3.44 9.94
C VAL A 564 -19.68 -4.08 10.47
N LYS A 565 -19.74 -4.39 11.77
CA LYS A 565 -20.95 -4.95 12.39
C LYS A 565 -22.15 -4.02 12.27
N ARG A 566 -21.93 -2.70 12.30
CA ARG A 566 -22.99 -1.68 12.17
C ARG A 566 -23.37 -1.41 10.71
N SER A 567 -22.42 -1.48 9.79
CA SER A 567 -22.58 -1.14 8.37
C SER A 567 -23.01 -2.30 7.52
N ARG A 568 -22.88 -3.55 8.02
CA ARG A 568 -23.60 -4.70 7.46
C ARG A 568 -25.00 -4.22 7.19
N PRO A 569 -25.43 -4.16 5.91
CA PRO A 569 -26.79 -3.78 5.62
C PRO A 569 -27.61 -4.77 6.42
N THR A 570 -28.22 -4.27 7.50
CA THR A 570 -29.39 -4.91 8.04
C THR A 570 -30.29 -4.85 6.83
N VAL A 571 -30.33 -5.96 6.07
CA VAL A 571 -31.30 -6.15 5.00
C VAL A 571 -32.58 -5.99 5.76
N SER A 572 -33.07 -4.75 5.76
CA SER A 572 -34.02 -4.33 6.74
C SER A 572 -35.18 -5.24 6.42
N ALA A 573 -35.58 -6.02 7.43
CA ALA A 573 -36.73 -6.89 7.36
C ALA A 573 -37.91 -6.30 6.55
N PRO A 574 -38.16 -4.96 6.45
CA PRO A 574 -39.11 -4.39 5.50
C PRO A 574 -38.98 -4.84 4.03
N ILE A 575 -37.80 -4.92 3.40
CA ILE A 575 -37.74 -5.27 1.96
C ILE A 575 -38.14 -6.73 1.75
N LEU A 576 -37.66 -7.63 2.62
CA LEU A 576 -38.07 -9.03 2.57
C LEU A 576 -39.55 -9.19 2.95
N ARG A 577 -40.09 -8.35 3.85
CA ARG A 577 -41.54 -8.31 4.16
C ARG A 577 -42.36 -7.84 2.98
N VAL A 578 -41.91 -6.86 2.20
CA VAL A 578 -42.63 -6.37 1.03
C VAL A 578 -42.64 -7.41 -0.08
N PHE A 579 -41.49 -8.04 -0.37
CA PHE A 579 -41.45 -9.12 -1.37
C PHE A 579 -42.14 -10.40 -0.89
N PHE A 580 -42.11 -10.70 0.41
CA PHE A 580 -42.87 -11.81 0.97
C PHE A 580 -44.37 -11.55 0.92
N LEU A 581 -44.84 -10.33 1.23
CA LEU A 581 -46.25 -9.97 1.06
C LEU A 581 -46.67 -10.01 -0.40
N GLN A 582 -45.88 -9.47 -1.33
CA GLN A 582 -46.19 -9.52 -2.76
C GLN A 582 -46.22 -10.96 -3.29
N GLY A 583 -45.26 -11.80 -2.89
CA GLY A 583 -45.25 -13.23 -3.22
C GLY A 583 -46.43 -13.97 -2.61
N LEU A 584 -46.80 -13.66 -1.36
CA LEU A 584 -47.97 -14.22 -0.68
C LEU A 584 -49.27 -13.81 -1.37
N PHE A 585 -49.43 -12.53 -1.75
CA PHE A 585 -50.60 -12.05 -2.48
C PHE A 585 -50.71 -12.67 -3.87
N LEU A 586 -49.60 -12.84 -4.60
CA LEU A 586 -49.59 -13.52 -5.89
C LEU A 586 -49.95 -15.00 -5.76
N PHE A 587 -49.41 -15.67 -4.74
CA PHE A 587 -49.73 -17.07 -4.46
C PHE A 587 -51.20 -17.26 -4.12
N TRP A 588 -51.73 -16.48 -3.17
CA TRP A 588 -53.13 -16.55 -2.77
C TRP A 588 -54.07 -16.10 -3.87
N GLY A 589 -53.72 -15.05 -4.63
CA GLY A 589 -54.50 -14.62 -5.79
C GLY A 589 -54.59 -15.71 -6.85
N SER A 590 -53.49 -16.41 -7.13
CA SER A 590 -53.47 -17.53 -8.08
C SER A 590 -54.28 -18.72 -7.56
N ALA A 591 -54.12 -19.09 -6.29
CA ALA A 591 -54.88 -20.17 -5.67
C ALA A 591 -56.39 -19.88 -5.64
N LEU A 592 -56.78 -18.65 -5.31
CA LEU A 592 -58.18 -18.21 -5.32
C LEU A 592 -58.77 -18.24 -6.74
N THR A 593 -58.00 -17.80 -7.73
CA THR A 593 -58.45 -17.81 -9.14
C THR A 593 -58.63 -19.23 -9.65
N CYS A 594 -57.71 -20.15 -9.34
CA CYS A 594 -57.83 -21.56 -9.70
C CYS A 594 -59.04 -22.24 -9.02
N THR A 595 -59.28 -21.95 -7.74
CA THR A 595 -60.41 -22.53 -7.00
C THR A 595 -61.75 -22.01 -7.50
N LEU A 596 -61.89 -20.70 -7.73
CA LEU A 596 -63.09 -20.10 -8.32
C LEU A 596 -63.34 -20.58 -9.75
N GLY A 597 -62.29 -20.71 -10.56
CA GLY A 597 -62.37 -21.28 -11.91
C GLY A 597 -62.86 -22.73 -11.89
N GLY A 598 -62.33 -23.56 -10.98
CA GLY A 598 -62.75 -24.94 -10.80
C GLY A 598 -64.21 -25.08 -10.39
N ILE A 599 -64.67 -24.28 -9.42
CA ILE A 599 -66.07 -24.29 -8.95
C ILE A 599 -67.01 -23.82 -10.08
N SER A 600 -66.65 -22.76 -10.79
CA SER A 600 -67.47 -22.22 -11.89
C SER A 600 -67.61 -23.22 -13.04
N TYR A 601 -66.50 -23.88 -13.40
CA TYR A 601 -66.52 -24.94 -14.42
C TYR A 601 -67.36 -26.14 -13.98
N GLY A 602 -67.26 -26.55 -12.72
CA GLY A 602 -68.09 -27.62 -12.15
C GLY A 602 -69.58 -27.27 -12.19
N ALA A 603 -69.95 -26.05 -11.78
CA ALA A 603 -71.33 -25.57 -11.81
C ALA A 603 -71.87 -25.47 -13.25
N PHE A 604 -71.05 -25.03 -14.20
CA PHE A 604 -71.41 -25.02 -15.63
C PHE A 604 -71.67 -26.42 -16.16
N LYS A 605 -70.79 -27.39 -15.87
CA LYS A 605 -70.96 -28.80 -16.26
C LYS A 605 -72.25 -29.40 -15.67
N LEU A 606 -72.53 -29.15 -14.40
CA LEU A 606 -73.76 -29.58 -13.72
C LEU A 606 -75.01 -28.96 -14.34
N SER A 607 -74.98 -27.65 -14.60
CA SER A 607 -76.08 -26.92 -15.21
C SER A 607 -76.34 -27.38 -16.65
N HIS A 608 -75.29 -27.58 -17.43
CA HIS A 608 -75.37 -28.12 -18.78
C HIS A 608 -75.90 -29.56 -18.80
N TRP A 609 -75.43 -30.40 -17.88
CA TRP A 609 -75.95 -31.76 -17.72
C TRP A 609 -77.44 -31.75 -17.37
N ALA A 610 -77.85 -30.92 -16.41
CA ALA A 610 -79.25 -30.77 -16.02
C ALA A 610 -80.11 -30.26 -17.20
N TRP A 611 -79.63 -29.27 -17.95
CA TRP A 611 -80.32 -28.76 -19.14
C TRP A 611 -80.56 -29.86 -20.19
N MET A 612 -79.51 -30.61 -20.53
CA MET A 612 -79.59 -31.74 -21.47
C MET A 612 -80.50 -32.87 -20.98
N ARG A 613 -80.67 -33.01 -19.66
CA ARG A 613 -81.46 -34.09 -19.07
C ARG A 613 -82.94 -33.73 -18.95
N TYR A 614 -83.26 -32.47 -18.67
CA TYR A 614 -84.60 -32.06 -18.26
C TYR A 614 -85.29 -31.07 -19.21
N VAL A 615 -84.55 -30.37 -20.08
CA VAL A 615 -85.12 -29.31 -20.94
C VAL A 615 -85.12 -29.70 -22.42
N SER A 616 -84.22 -30.58 -22.86
CA SER A 616 -84.14 -31.05 -24.25
C SER A 616 -84.87 -32.37 -24.54
N ALA A 617 -85.71 -32.85 -23.61
CA ALA A 617 -86.64 -33.96 -23.80
C ALA A 617 -88.06 -33.39 -23.87
#